data_AF-A0A6L8E7N6-F1
#
_entry.id   AF-A0A6L8E7N6-F1
#
_cell.length_a   1.000
_cell.length_b   1.000
_cell.length_c   1.000
_cell.angle_alpha   90.00
_cell.angle_beta   90.00
_cell.angle_gamma   90.00
#
_symmetry.space_group_name_H-M   'P 1'
#
loop_
_entity.id
_entity.type
_entity.pdbx_description
1 polymer ?
#
loop_
_entity_poly.entity_id
_entity_poly.type
_entity_poly.pdbx_seq_one_letter_code
_entity_poly.pdbx_strand_id
1 'polypeptide(L)'
;MNGRSQLALVLSSALAGFAWGIVRHRGHRQARPLALLQAVEWFVAAGGAAWMIEHARDALEGLSDPDERITHLRRVASEHDEIGA
;
A
#
# COMPACT_ATOMS: atom_id res chain seq x y z
N MET A 1 6.76 14.52 -6.81
CA MET A 1 5.33 14.26 -6.56
C MET A 1 5.19 13.78 -5.13
N ASN A 2 4.21 14.26 -4.37
CA ASN A 2 3.99 13.77 -3.00
C ASN A 2 3.45 12.33 -3.03
N GLY A 3 3.95 11.45 -2.16
CA GLY A 3 3.58 10.03 -2.14
C GLY A 3 2.07 9.77 -2.01
N ARG A 4 1.34 10.66 -1.34
CA ARG A 4 -0.15 10.63 -1.27
C ARG A 4 -0.82 10.87 -2.63
N SER A 5 -0.29 11.77 -3.44
CA SER A 5 -0.82 12.07 -4.78
C SER A 5 -0.55 10.91 -5.76
N GLN A 6 0.60 10.25 -5.62
CA GLN A 6 0.93 9.07 -6.40
C GLN A 6 0.03 7.88 -6.04
N LEU A 7 -0.20 7.63 -4.75
CA LEU A 7 -1.14 6.60 -4.29
C LEU A 7 -2.56 6.86 -4.80
N ALA A 8 -3.04 8.11 -4.68
CA ALA A 8 -4.36 8.48 -5.18
C ALA A 8 -4.50 8.24 -6.68
N LEU A 9 -3.47 8.56 -7.47
CA LEU A 9 -3.45 8.34 -8.91
C LEU A 9 -3.44 6.87 -9.27
N VAL A 10 -2.58 6.07 -8.62
CA VAL A 10 -2.48 4.63 -8.83
C VAL A 10 -3.78 3.91 -8.48
N LEU A 11 -4.41 4.27 -7.34
CA LEU A 11 -5.70 3.69 -6.95
C LEU A 11 -6.84 4.13 -7.88
N SER A 12 -6.84 5.40 -8.30
CA SER A 12 -7.83 5.91 -9.25
C SER A 12 -7.74 5.20 -10.59
N SER A 13 -6.52 4.92 -11.07
CA SER A 13 -6.29 4.13 -12.28
C SER A 13 -6.80 2.70 -12.14
N ALA A 14 -6.57 2.06 -10.99
CA ALA A 14 -7.10 0.72 -10.73
C ALA A 14 -8.64 0.70 -10.73
N LEU A 15 -9.28 1.67 -10.08
CA LEU A 15 -10.73 1.80 -10.05
C LEU A 15 -11.30 2.10 -11.43
N ALA A 16 -10.64 2.95 -12.22
CA ALA A 16 -11.03 3.23 -13.60
C ALA A 16 -10.94 1.97 -14.48
N GLY A 17 -9.84 1.21 -14.36
CA GLY A 17 -9.67 -0.07 -15.05
C GLY A 17 -10.73 -1.11 -14.66
N PHE A 18 -11.06 -1.19 -13.36
CA PHE A 18 -12.11 -2.07 -12.86
C PHE A 18 -13.49 -1.69 -13.39
N ALA A 19 -13.85 -0.41 -13.31
CA ALA A 19 -15.12 0.10 -13.80
C ALA A 19 -15.26 -0.15 -15.30
N TRP A 20 -14.21 0.16 -16.08
CA TRP A 20 -14.16 -0.13 -17.50
C TRP A 20 -14.31 -1.63 -17.80
N GLY A 21 -13.59 -2.50 -17.08
CA GLY A 21 -13.70 -3.94 -17.21
C GLY A 21 -15.11 -4.47 -16.93
N ILE A 22 -15.79 -3.94 -15.90
CA ILE A 22 -17.20 -4.26 -15.64
C ILE A 22 -18.05 -3.91 -16.85
N VAL A 23 -17.95 -2.67 -17.37
CA VAL A 23 -18.74 -2.22 -18.53
C VAL A 23 -18.45 -3.07 -19.77
N ARG A 24 -17.17 -3.30 -20.05
CA ARG A 24 -16.70 -4.04 -21.23
C ARG A 24 -17.18 -5.49 -21.24
N HIS A 25 -17.26 -6.13 -20.07
CA HIS A 25 -17.59 -7.55 -19.97
C HIS A 25 -19.01 -7.83 -19.46
N ARG A 26 -19.94 -6.85 -19.48
CA ARG A 26 -21.32 -7.00 -18.94
C ARG A 26 -22.14 -8.19 -19.46
N GLY A 27 -21.74 -8.85 -20.54
CA GLY A 27 -22.41 -10.05 -21.07
C GLY A 27 -21.64 -11.38 -20.88
N HIS A 28 -20.45 -11.37 -20.29
CA HIS A 28 -19.63 -12.56 -20.12
C HIS A 28 -19.80 -13.17 -18.73
N ARG A 29 -19.92 -14.50 -18.65
CA ARG A 29 -19.93 -15.25 -17.37
C ARG A 29 -18.67 -14.99 -16.52
N GLN A 30 -17.61 -14.51 -17.15
CA GLN A 30 -16.31 -14.19 -16.55
C GLN A 30 -16.07 -12.68 -16.38
N ALA A 31 -17.13 -11.85 -16.34
CA ALA A 31 -16.99 -10.40 -16.23
C ALA A 31 -16.17 -9.94 -15.02
N ARG A 32 -16.38 -10.57 -13.86
CA ARG A 32 -15.69 -10.24 -12.60
C ARG A 32 -14.18 -10.50 -12.65
N PRO A 33 -13.69 -11.71 -12.99
CA PRO A 33 -12.26 -11.96 -13.07
C PRO A 33 -11.56 -11.11 -14.13
N LEU A 34 -12.20 -10.85 -15.28
CA LEU A 34 -11.63 -9.99 -16.32
C LEU A 34 -11.55 -8.51 -15.89
N ALA A 35 -12.57 -8.01 -15.17
CA ALA A 35 -12.53 -6.67 -14.61
C ALA A 35 -11.43 -6.52 -13.55
N LEU A 36 -11.20 -7.54 -12.73
CA LEU A 36 -10.12 -7.56 -11.76
C LEU A 36 -8.75 -7.52 -12.45
N LEU A 37 -8.57 -8.32 -13.51
CA LEU A 37 -7.35 -8.31 -14.32
C LEU A 37 -7.10 -6.92 -14.92
N GLN A 38 -8.14 -6.29 -15.49
CA GLN A 38 -8.04 -4.94 -16.05
C GLN A 38 -7.66 -3.89 -15.00
N ALA A 39 -8.16 -4.03 -13.77
CA ALA A 39 -7.79 -3.16 -12.65
C ALA A 39 -6.30 -3.31 -12.28
N VAL A 40 -5.80 -4.55 -12.25
CA VAL A 40 -4.38 -4.84 -11.97
C VAL A 40 -3.48 -4.30 -13.08
N GLU A 41 -3.85 -4.49 -14.35
CA GLU A 41 -3.10 -3.93 -15.48
C GLU A 41 -2.98 -2.41 -15.39
N TRP A 42 -4.08 -1.72 -15.08
CA TRP A 42 -4.09 -0.25 -14.97
C TRP A 42 -3.33 0.23 -13.73
N PHE A 43 -3.42 -0.50 -12.63
CA PHE A 43 -2.63 -0.24 -11.43
C PHE A 43 -1.12 -0.32 -11.73
N VAL A 44 -0.68 -1.38 -12.41
CA VAL A 44 0.73 -1.58 -12.78
C VAL A 44 1.18 -0.52 -13.79
N ALA A 45 0.39 -0.25 -14.83
CA ALA A 45 0.69 0.76 -15.84
C ALA A 45 0.80 2.18 -15.26
N ALA A 46 0.03 2.49 -14.21
CA ALA A 46 0.12 3.75 -13.48
C ALA A 46 1.33 3.83 -12.52
N GLY A 47 2.17 2.80 -12.46
CA GLY A 47 3.35 2.74 -11.59
C GLY A 47 3.09 2.19 -10.20
N GLY A 48 1.95 1.53 -9.96
CA GLY A 48 1.60 0.99 -8.65
C GLY A 48 2.54 -0.11 -8.15
N ALA A 49 3.09 -0.92 -9.05
CA ALA A 49 4.09 -1.94 -8.69
C ALA A 49 5.38 -1.31 -8.15
N ALA A 50 5.89 -0.26 -8.82
CA ALA A 50 7.07 0.47 -8.35
C ALA A 50 6.81 1.11 -6.98
N TRP A 51 5.64 1.72 -6.81
CA TRP A 51 5.23 2.29 -5.53
C TRP A 51 5.17 1.25 -4.39
N MET A 52 4.66 0.04 -4.65
CA MET A 52 4.63 -1.04 -3.66
C MET A 52 6.04 -1.51 -3.27
N ILE A 53 6.95 -1.64 -4.23
CA ILE A 53 8.34 -2.06 -3.98
C ILE A 53 9.06 -1.01 -3.13
N GLU A 54 8.91 0.28 -3.46
CA GLU A 54 9.51 1.38 -2.70
C GLU A 54 8.96 1.41 -1.27
N HIS A 55 7.63 1.29 -1.11
CA HIS A 55 7.02 1.27 0.22
C HIS A 55 7.42 0.04 1.04
N ALA A 56 7.56 -1.13 0.41
CA ALA A 56 8.03 -2.34 1.07
C ALA A 56 9.50 -2.21 1.48
N ARG A 57 10.34 -1.56 0.68
CA ARG A 57 11.72 -1.25 1.02
C ARG A 57 11.78 -0.31 2.22
N ASP A 58 11.03 0.79 2.21
CA ASP A 58 10.96 1.74 3.34
C ASP A 58 10.53 1.03 4.63
N ALA A 59 9.53 0.14 4.55
CA ALA A 59 9.07 -0.65 5.69
C ALA A 59 10.14 -1.62 6.21
N LEU A 60 10.90 -2.25 5.31
CA LEU A 60 12.02 -3.13 5.68
C LEU A 60 13.19 -2.35 6.29
N GLU A 61 13.52 -1.18 5.74
CA GLU A 61 14.56 -0.29 6.30
C GLU A 61 14.15 0.21 7.70
N GLY A 62 12.89 0.61 7.90
CA GLY A 62 12.38 1.00 9.22
C GLY A 62 12.33 -0.14 10.25
N LEU A 63 12.17 -1.39 9.80
CA LEU A 63 12.28 -2.57 10.68
C LEU A 63 13.75 -2.92 11.00
N SER A 64 14.68 -2.47 10.16
CA SER A 64 16.12 -2.74 10.26
C SER A 64 16.86 -1.72 11.13
N ASP A 65 16.16 -0.77 11.76
CA ASP A 65 16.73 0.15 12.75
C ASP A 65 16.50 -0.39 14.18
N PRO A 66 17.40 -1.26 14.71
CA PRO A 66 17.28 -1.81 16.05
C PRO A 66 17.38 -0.74 17.14
N ASP A 67 18.03 0.40 16.88
CA ASP A 67 18.24 1.46 17.87
C ASP A 67 16.93 2.20 18.18
N GLU A 68 16.03 2.36 17.20
CA GLU A 68 14.73 2.97 17.44
C GLU A 68 13.82 2.07 18.31
N ARG A 69 13.87 0.74 18.11
CA ARG A 69 13.15 -0.23 18.95
C ARG A 69 13.68 -0.29 20.37
N ILE A 70 15.01 -0.26 20.56
CA ILE A 70 15.62 -0.28 21.89
C ILE A 70 15.31 1.01 22.64
N THR A 71 15.34 2.15 21.95
CA THR A 71 15.02 3.45 22.54
C THR A 71 13.54 3.53 22.93
N HIS A 72 12.63 3.00 22.10
CA HIS A 72 11.20 2.96 22.41
C HIS A 72 10.88 2.01 23.58
N LEU A 73 11.54 0.85 23.66
CA LEU A 73 11.41 -0.06 24.80
C LEU A 73 12.01 0.53 26.09
N ARG A 74 13.14 1.23 25.98
CA ARG A 74 13.77 1.92 27.11
C ARG A 74 12.89 3.03 27.67
N ARG A 75 12.21 3.78 26.79
CA ARG A 75 11.26 4.83 27.18
C ARG A 75 10.03 4.28 27.90
N VAL A 76 9.47 3.18 27.40
CA VAL A 76 8.34 2.50 28.04
C VAL A 76 8.74 1.88 29.38
N ALA A 77 9.98 1.40 29.50
CA ALA A 77 10.51 0.88 30.77
C ALA A 77 10.72 2.00 31.80
N SER A 78 11.23 3.17 31.41
CA SER A 78 11.37 4.32 32.32
C SER A 78 10.02 4.88 32.79
N GLU A 79 9.00 4.88 31.93
CA GLU A 79 7.66 5.35 32.32
C GLU A 79 6.97 4.39 33.30
N HIS A 80 7.26 3.09 33.27
CA HIS A 80 6.75 2.15 34.28
C HIS A 80 7.46 2.24 35.63
N ASP A 81 8.74 2.63 35.65
CA ASP A 81 9.51 2.78 36.89
C ASP A 81 9.10 4.03 37.66
N GLU A 82 8.68 5.09 36.97
CA GLU A 82 8.15 6.32 37.59
C GLU A 82 6.72 6.19 38.15
N ILE A 83 5.94 5.20 37.72
CA ILE A 83 4.58 4.95 38.23
C ILE A 83 4.59 3.96 39.42
N GLY A 84 5.72 3.27 39.64
CA GLY A 84 5.90 2.28 40.71
C GLY A 84 6.63 2.77 41.97
N ALA A 85 7.09 4.03 42.01
CA ALA A 85 7.76 4.66 43.16
C ALA A 85 6.82 5.63 43.90
#